data_AF-A0A1G7LWT8-F1
#
_entry.id   AF-A0A1G7LWT8-F1
#
_cell.length_a   1.000
_cell.length_b   1.000
_cell.length_c   1.000
_cell.angle_alpha   90.00
_cell.angle_beta   90.00
_cell.angle_gamma   90.00
#
_symmetry.space_group_name_H-M   'P 1'
#
loop_
_entity.id
_entity.type
_entity.pdbx_description
1 polymer ?
#
loop_
_entity_poly.entity_id
_entity_poly.type
_entity_poly.pdbx_seq_one_letter_code
_entity_poly.pdbx_strand_id
1 'polypeptide(L)' 'MQDILFDEKIDGSFHFTPGRCYDNASNGNESAIHWDMVMIQRQSMAVERFGLMID' A
#
# COMPACT_ATOMS: atom_id res chain seq x y z
N MET A 1 -1.32 7.91 15.94
CA MET A 1 -1.91 6.55 16.03
C MET A 1 -2.72 6.36 14.76
N GLN A 2 -2.45 5.31 13.98
CA GLN A 2 -3.02 5.01 12.65
C GLN A 2 -2.91 6.18 11.66
N ASP A 3 -1.69 6.43 11.20
CA ASP A 3 -1.42 7.46 10.20
C ASP A 3 -1.20 6.78 8.87
N ILE A 4 -2.22 6.88 8.00
CA ILE A 4 -2.23 6.14 6.75
C ILE A 4 -1.06 6.52 5.82
N LEU A 5 -0.59 7.77 5.88
CA LEU A 5 0.51 8.23 5.05
C LEU A 5 1.83 7.53 5.41
N PHE A 6 1.96 7.03 6.64
CA PHE A 6 3.09 6.19 7.05
C PHE A 6 2.78 4.70 6.91
N ASP A 7 1.57 4.28 7.28
CA ASP A 7 1.20 2.86 7.33
C ASP A 7 1.18 2.21 5.93
N GLU A 8 0.78 2.93 4.88
CA GLU A 8 0.81 2.43 3.49
C GLU A 8 2.23 2.14 2.97
N LYS A 9 3.25 2.73 3.60
CA LYS A 9 4.66 2.65 3.18
C LYS A 9 5.45 1.61 3.98
N ILE A 10 4.79 0.80 4.80
CA ILE A 10 5.45 -0.26 5.57
C ILE A 10 5.99 -1.32 4.59
N ASP A 11 7.29 -1.56 4.61
CA ASP A 11 7.93 -2.56 3.75
C ASP A 11 7.32 -3.96 3.98
N GLY A 12 7.22 -4.76 2.92
CA GLY A 12 6.60 -6.09 2.98
C GLY A 12 5.09 -6.09 3.30
N SER A 13 4.40 -4.96 3.15
CA SER A 13 2.93 -4.89 3.27
C SER A 13 2.23 -4.82 1.91
N PHE A 14 0.98 -5.28 1.86
CA PHE A 14 0.07 -5.00 0.75
C PHE A 14 -0.84 -3.83 1.11
N HIS A 15 -0.84 -2.81 0.26
CA HIS A 15 -1.79 -1.70 0.30
C HIS A 15 -2.83 -1.90 -0.80
N PHE A 16 -4.10 -1.98 -0.39
CA PHE A 16 -5.23 -2.11 -1.31
C PHE A 16 -6.25 -1.01 -1.05
N THR A 17 -6.69 -0.37 -2.12
CA THR A 17 -7.54 0.83 -2.05
C THR A 17 -8.87 0.67 -2.79
N PRO A 18 -9.87 -0.01 -2.21
CA PRO A 18 -11.18 -0.09 -2.83
C PRO A 18 -11.85 1.29 -2.86
N GLY A 19 -12.40 1.64 -4.01
CA GLY A 19 -13.12 2.90 -4.22
C GLY A 19 -12.46 3.78 -5.26
N ARG A 20 -12.52 5.10 -5.05
CA ARG A 20 -12.17 6.12 -6.04
C ARG A 20 -10.75 5.94 -6.54
N CYS A 21 -10.53 5.85 -7.85
CA CYS A 21 -9.20 5.93 -8.43
C CYS A 21 -8.72 7.40 -8.52
N TYR A 22 -7.40 7.61 -8.51
CA TYR A 22 -6.82 8.91 -8.80
C TYR A 22 -7.00 9.30 -10.26
N ASP A 23 -7.13 10.59 -10.53
CA ASP A 23 -7.35 11.12 -11.88
C ASP A 23 -6.21 10.76 -12.85
N ASN A 24 -4.97 10.66 -12.34
CA ASN A 24 -3.78 10.30 -13.11
C ASN A 24 -3.48 8.78 -13.15
N ALA A 25 -4.29 7.96 -12.47
CA ALA A 25 -4.15 6.50 -12.42
C ALA A 25 -5.54 5.84 -12.46
N SER A 26 -6.36 6.26 -13.43
CA SER A 26 -7.74 5.79 -13.53
C SER A 26 -7.82 4.32 -13.93
N ASN A 27 -8.68 3.59 -13.22
CA ASN A 27 -9.09 2.23 -13.56
C ASN A 27 -10.59 2.13 -13.86
N GLY A 28 -11.27 3.28 -14.03
CA GLY A 28 -12.72 3.37 -14.27
C GLY A 28 -13.59 3.29 -13.02
N ASN A 29 -13.02 3.19 -11.81
CA ASN A 29 -13.79 3.15 -10.57
C ASN A 29 -14.18 4.56 -10.09
N GLU A 30 -15.46 4.90 -10.24
CA GLU A 30 -16.05 6.13 -9.74
C GLU A 30 -16.74 5.92 -8.39
N SER A 31 -16.22 6.53 -7.34
CA SER A 31 -16.75 6.45 -5.99
C SER A 31 -16.50 7.76 -5.24
N ALA A 32 -17.35 8.07 -4.26
CA ALA A 32 -17.14 9.19 -3.34
C ALA A 32 -16.09 8.87 -2.26
N ILE A 33 -15.69 7.61 -2.16
CA ILE A 33 -14.94 7.05 -1.04
C ILE A 33 -13.68 6.36 -1.57
N HIS A 34 -12.55 6.58 -0.89
CA HIS A 34 -11.28 5.88 -1.08
C HIS A 34 -10.88 5.31 0.27
N TRP A 35 -10.89 3.99 0.42
CA TRP A 35 -10.51 3.35 1.68
C TRP A 35 -9.12 2.76 1.53
N ASP A 36 -8.23 3.07 2.45
CA ASP A 36 -6.92 2.46 2.49
C ASP A 36 -6.92 1.26 3.43
N MET A 37 -6.59 0.09 2.88
CA MET A 37 -6.40 -1.13 3.65
C MET A 37 -4.94 -1.54 3.56
N VAL A 38 -4.28 -1.63 4.72
CA VAL A 38 -2.89 -2.10 4.82
C VAL A 38 -2.89 -3.47 5.46
N MET A 39 -2.40 -4.46 4.71
CA MET A 39 -2.18 -5.82 5.19
C MET A 39 -0.67 -6.06 5.34
N ILE A 40 -0.19 -6.05 6.58
CA ILE A 40 1.18 -6.43 6.88
C ILE A 40 1.32 -7.94 6.70
N GLN A 41 2.03 -8.35 5.66
CA GLN A 41 2.28 -9.77 5.42
C GLN A 41 3.51 -10.19 6.20
N ARG A 42 3.36 -11.15 7.12
CA ARG A 42 4.49 -11.67 7.90
C ARG A 42 4.73 -13.13 7.62
N GLN A 43 6.01 -13.45 7.41
CA GLN A 43 6.64 -14.65 7.97
C GLN A 43 7.92 -14.33 8.80
N SER A 44 8.11 -13.06 9.21
CA SER A 44 9.33 -12.29 9.61
C SER A 44 9.78 -11.24 8.57
N MET A 45 8.93 -10.99 7.55
CA MET A 45 8.99 -9.99 6.45
C MET A 45 9.71 -10.48 5.17
N ALA A 46 9.64 -11.78 4.87
CA ALA A 46 10.51 -12.49 3.91
C ALA A 46 10.50 -11.97 2.46
N VAL A 47 11.56 -11.24 2.10
CA VAL A 47 12.53 -11.62 1.06
C VAL A 47 13.93 -11.22 1.57
N GLU A 48 14.86 -12.17 1.70
CA GLU A 48 16.29 -11.85 1.80
C GLU A 48 16.69 -11.11 0.52
N ARG A 49 16.90 -9.81 0.69
CA ARG A 49 17.22 -8.88 -0.37
C ARG A 49 18.62 -9.22 -0.90
N PHE A 50 18.70 -10.04 -1.94
CA PHE A 50 19.87 -10.09 -2.81
C PHE A 50 20.02 -8.71 -3.46
N GLY A 51 20.80 -7.85 -2.79
CA GLY A 51 21.45 -6.64 -3.29
C GLY A 51 20.59 -5.63 -4.04
N LEU A 52 20.16 -4.57 -3.34
CA LEU A 52 20.22 -3.16 -3.81
C LEU A 52 19.47 -2.24 -2.87
N MET A 53 20.02 -1.96 -1.68
CA MET A 53 19.55 -0.88 -0.79
C MET A 53 19.56 0.40 -1.61
N ILE A 54 18.37 0.94 -1.89
CA ILE A 54 18.23 2.32 -2.34
C ILE A 54 17.26 2.90 -1.33
N ASP A 55 17.83 3.84 -0.59
CA ASP A 55 17.23 4.64 0.45
C ASP A 55 16.12 5.55 -0.11
#